data_AF-A0A924L995-F1
#
_entry.id   AF-A0A924L995-F1
#
_cell.length_a   1.000
_cell.length_b   1.000
_cell.length_c   1.000
_cell.angle_alpha   90.00
_cell.angle_beta   90.00
_cell.angle_gamma   90.00
#
_symmetry.space_group_name_H-M   'P 1'
#
loop_
_entity.id
_entity.type
_entity.pdbx_description
1 polymer ?
#
loop_
_entity_poly.entity_id
_entity_poly.type
_entity_poly.pdbx_seq_one_letter_code
_entity_poly.pdbx_strand_id
1 'polypeptide(L)'
;MALCESCADRRSSVGKGQSSVALPASPQLDVLAWIGAAHQHANAANVTLAAAVTRARQAGHPWSEIGTQLGVSRQAAQQRFTRASRHASPAVPNDKDKEAPAD
;
A
#
# COMPACT_ATOMS: atom_id res chain seq x y z
N MET A 1 -40.16 -48.47 19.01
CA MET A 1 -40.59 -47.54 20.08
C MET A 1 -40.72 -46.15 19.49
N ALA A 2 -41.91 -45.56 19.52
CA ALA A 2 -42.16 -44.19 19.09
C ALA A 2 -41.96 -43.23 20.27
N LEU A 3 -41.46 -42.03 20.02
CA LEU A 3 -41.40 -40.98 21.04
C LEU A 3 -42.81 -40.48 21.35
N CYS A 4 -43.03 -40.02 22.60
CA CYS A 4 -44.27 -39.32 22.93
C CYS A 4 -44.33 -37.95 22.24
N GLU A 5 -45.52 -37.39 22.15
CA GLU A 5 -45.84 -36.20 21.36
C GLU A 5 -44.98 -34.98 21.73
N SER A 6 -44.79 -34.70 23.02
CA SER A 6 -43.92 -33.61 23.48
C SER A 6 -42.44 -33.81 23.16
N CYS A 7 -41.99 -35.07 23.04
CA CYS A 7 -40.60 -35.40 22.69
C CYS A 7 -40.36 -35.36 21.19
N ALA A 8 -41.40 -35.60 20.38
CA ALA A 8 -41.33 -35.37 18.93
C ALA A 8 -41.25 -33.86 18.63
N ASP A 9 -42.01 -33.04 19.36
CA ASP A 9 -42.05 -31.58 19.24
C ASP A 9 -40.74 -30.90 19.66
N ARG A 10 -40.09 -31.36 20.74
CA ARG A 10 -38.80 -30.83 21.20
C ARG A 10 -37.61 -31.33 20.39
N ARG A 11 -37.81 -32.26 19.44
CA ARG A 11 -36.71 -32.75 18.61
C ARG A 11 -36.27 -31.62 17.68
N SER A 12 -35.03 -31.19 17.85
CA SER A 12 -34.42 -30.17 17.01
C SER A 12 -34.54 -30.56 15.53
N SER A 13 -35.22 -29.74 14.73
CA SER A 13 -35.39 -29.91 13.28
C SER A 13 -34.19 -29.38 12.48
N VAL A 14 -33.08 -29.06 13.17
CA VAL A 14 -31.86 -28.57 12.55
C VAL A 14 -31.44 -29.52 11.42
N GLY A 15 -31.50 -29.01 10.18
CA GLY A 15 -31.20 -29.74 8.95
C GLY A 15 -32.39 -30.29 8.15
N LYS A 16 -33.64 -30.26 8.63
CA LYS A 16 -34.80 -30.90 7.93
C LYS A 16 -35.61 -30.00 7.00
N GLY A 17 -35.24 -28.73 6.84
CA GLY A 17 -35.91 -27.78 5.95
C GLY A 17 -34.98 -26.72 5.39
N GLN A 18 -33.67 -26.92 5.54
CA GLN A 18 -32.66 -25.99 5.04
C GLN A 18 -32.31 -26.42 3.63
N SER A 19 -32.91 -25.78 2.62
CA SER A 19 -32.44 -25.94 1.24
C SER A 19 -30.96 -25.55 1.22
N SER A 20 -30.10 -26.48 0.82
CA SER A 20 -28.67 -26.20 0.67
C SER A 20 -28.51 -25.09 -0.37
N VAL A 21 -28.22 -23.88 0.10
CA VAL A 21 -27.84 -22.77 -0.76
C VAL A 21 -26.36 -22.92 -1.06
N ALA A 22 -26.01 -22.90 -2.34
CA ALA A 22 -24.61 -22.85 -2.74
C ALA A 22 -23.99 -21.59 -2.14
N LEU A 23 -22.91 -21.76 -1.39
CA LEU A 23 -22.10 -20.63 -0.96
C LEU A 23 -21.69 -19.86 -2.22
N PRO A 24 -21.84 -18.52 -2.25
CA PRO A 24 -21.31 -17.75 -3.36
C PRO A 24 -19.83 -18.12 -3.49
N ALA A 25 -19.37 -18.31 -4.73
CA ALA A 25 -17.96 -18.57 -4.99
C ALA A 25 -17.15 -17.51 -4.24
N SER A 26 -16.30 -17.97 -3.31
CA SER A 26 -15.44 -17.08 -2.54
C SER A 26 -14.77 -16.11 -3.51
N PRO A 27 -14.73 -14.79 -3.25
CA PRO A 27 -14.04 -13.87 -4.13
C PRO A 27 -12.63 -14.41 -4.32
N GLN A 28 -12.33 -14.80 -5.56
CA GLN A 28 -11.03 -15.34 -5.90
C GLN A 28 -10.04 -14.23 -5.57
N LEU A 29 -9.15 -14.50 -4.62
CA LEU A 29 -8.27 -13.50 -4.06
C LEU A 29 -7.39 -12.95 -5.18
N ASP A 30 -7.58 -11.68 -5.54
CA ASP A 30 -6.78 -11.04 -6.59
C ASP A 30 -5.39 -10.70 -6.02
N VAL A 31 -4.53 -11.71 -6.08
CA VAL A 31 -3.14 -11.64 -5.62
C VAL A 31 -2.34 -10.57 -6.36
N LEU A 32 -2.66 -10.27 -7.62
CA LEU A 32 -1.96 -9.22 -8.38
C LEU A 32 -2.40 -7.84 -7.93
N ALA A 33 -3.69 -7.63 -7.67
CA ALA A 33 -4.18 -6.38 -7.06
C ALA A 33 -3.55 -6.16 -5.67
N TRP A 34 -3.37 -7.22 -4.87
CA TRP A 34 -2.68 -7.13 -3.59
C TRP A 34 -1.21 -6.72 -3.72
N ILE A 35 -0.48 -7.30 -4.67
CA ILE A 35 0.90 -6.88 -4.98
C ILE A 35 0.93 -5.41 -5.37
N GLY A 36 0.00 -4.97 -6.23
CA GLY A 36 -0.13 -3.58 -6.65
C GLY A 36 -0.37 -2.63 -5.48
N ALA A 37 -1.27 -2.98 -4.56
CA ALA A 37 -1.55 -2.19 -3.36
C ALA A 37 -0.33 -2.14 -2.42
N ALA A 38 0.33 -3.27 -2.19
CA ALA A 38 1.55 -3.32 -1.37
C ALA A 38 2.67 -2.46 -1.96
N HIS A 39 2.85 -2.50 -3.28
CA HIS A 39 3.82 -1.66 -3.97
C HIS A 39 3.51 -0.17 -3.82
N GLN A 40 2.23 0.22 -3.93
CA GLN A 40 1.81 1.61 -3.71
C GLN A 40 2.10 2.06 -2.27
N HIS A 41 1.79 1.23 -1.27
CA HIS A 41 2.10 1.53 0.13
C HIS A 41 3.61 1.68 0.36
N ALA A 42 4.43 0.79 -0.22
CA ALA A 42 5.89 0.89 -0.12
C ALA A 42 6.41 2.18 -0.76
N ASN A 43 5.85 2.59 -1.90
CA ASN A 43 6.24 3.84 -2.56
C ASN A 43 5.85 5.07 -1.70
N ALA A 44 4.62 5.11 -1.19
CA ALA A 44 4.17 6.17 -0.29
C ALA A 44 5.07 6.29 0.95
N ALA A 45 5.40 5.16 1.58
CA ALA A 45 6.33 5.12 2.71
C ALA A 45 7.73 5.65 2.35
N ASN A 46 8.25 5.31 1.15
CA ASN A 46 9.53 5.82 0.68
C ASN A 46 9.52 7.35 0.46
N VAL A 47 8.42 7.91 -0.06
CA VAL A 47 8.24 9.36 -0.20
C VAL A 47 8.24 10.04 1.17
N THR A 48 7.45 9.52 2.11
CA THR A 48 7.43 10.05 3.49
C THR A 48 8.81 9.97 4.14
N LEU A 49 9.54 8.87 3.94
CA LEU A 49 10.89 8.69 4.46
C LEU A 49 11.87 9.72 3.89
N ALA A 50 11.83 9.98 2.58
CA ALA A 50 12.68 10.99 1.95
C ALA A 50 12.39 12.41 2.46
N ALA A 51 11.12 12.74 2.70
CA ALA A 51 10.73 14.00 3.32
C ALA A 51 11.24 14.12 4.76
N ALA A 52 11.14 13.05 5.57
CA ALA A 52 11.67 13.02 6.93
C ALA A 52 13.20 13.19 6.97
N VAL A 53 13.93 12.51 6.08
CA VAL A 53 15.39 12.67 5.94
C VAL A 53 15.74 14.10 5.55
N THR A 54 14.99 14.71 4.63
CA THR A 54 15.19 16.12 4.24
C THR A 54 15.02 17.05 5.45
N ARG A 55 13.98 16.86 6.26
CA ARG A 55 13.77 17.64 7.50
C ARG A 55 14.89 17.43 8.51
N ALA A 56 15.34 16.19 8.72
CA ALA A 56 16.45 15.90 9.62
C ALA A 56 17.75 16.60 9.17
N ARG A 57 18.00 16.63 7.85
CA ARG A 57 19.13 17.37 7.28
C ARG A 57 19.00 18.88 7.46
N GLN A 58 17.80 19.44 7.27
CA GLN A 58 17.52 20.86 7.52
C GLN A 58 17.69 21.23 9.00
N ALA A 59 17.36 20.33 9.91
CA ALA A 59 17.58 20.49 11.36
C ALA A 59 19.06 20.29 11.78
N GLY A 60 19.96 19.96 10.86
CA GLY A 60 21.40 19.85 11.12
C GLY A 60 21.89 18.45 11.49
N HIS A 61 21.04 17.42 11.53
CA HIS A 61 21.48 16.06 11.87
C HIS A 61 22.47 15.50 10.82
N PRO A 62 23.62 14.95 11.25
CA PRO A 62 24.62 14.41 10.34
C PRO A 62 24.17 13.10 9.68
N TRP A 63 24.73 12.80 8.50
CA TRP A 63 24.45 11.56 7.77
C TRP A 63 24.75 10.27 8.55
N SER A 64 25.67 10.32 9.52
CA SER A 64 25.98 9.17 10.38
C SER A 64 24.83 8.83 11.33
N GLU A 65 24.19 9.85 11.92
CA GLU A 65 23.04 9.66 12.81
C GLU A 65 21.82 9.16 12.03
N ILE A 66 21.56 9.77 10.87
CA ILE A 66 20.50 9.33 9.95
C ILE A 66 20.74 7.89 9.48
N GLY A 67 21.99 7.54 9.11
CA GLY A 67 22.35 6.18 8.73
C GLY A 67 22.12 5.17 9.85
N THR A 68 22.50 5.53 11.08
CA THR A 68 22.27 4.70 12.29
C THR A 68 20.78 4.43 12.48
N GLN A 69 19.93 5.45 12.36
CA GLN A 69 18.49 5.30 12.50
C GLN A 69 17.86 4.43 11.39
N LEU A 70 18.45 4.44 10.19
CA LEU A 70 18.00 3.65 9.05
C LEU A 70 18.63 2.24 8.99
N GLY A 71 19.56 1.91 9.90
CA GLY A 71 20.29 0.64 9.87
C GLY A 71 21.24 0.49 8.68
N VAL A 72 21.75 1.59 8.13
CA VAL A 72 22.67 1.60 6.97
C VAL A 72 23.92 2.41 7.27
N SER A 73 24.97 2.22 6.47
CA SER A 73 26.18 3.04 6.60
C SER A 73 25.91 4.50 6.26
N ARG A 74 26.73 5.41 6.81
CA ARG A 74 26.70 6.85 6.47
C ARG A 74 26.73 7.09 4.96
N GLN A 75 27.63 6.39 4.26
CA GLN A 75 27.79 6.53 2.81
C GLN A 75 26.55 6.04 2.06
N ALA A 76 25.96 4.92 2.48
CA ALA A 76 24.73 4.39 1.90
C ALA A 76 23.55 5.37 2.09
N ALA A 77 23.41 5.96 3.28
CA ALA A 77 22.40 6.99 3.53
C ALA A 77 22.60 8.22 2.64
N GLN A 78 23.83 8.75 2.60
CA GLN A 78 24.15 9.91 1.77
C GLN A 78 23.86 9.62 0.29
N GLN A 79 24.32 8.49 -0.26
CA GLN A 79 24.11 8.15 -1.67
C GLN A 79 22.62 8.01 -2.02
N ARG A 80 21.83 7.34 -1.17
CA ARG A 80 20.40 7.12 -1.40
C ARG A 80 19.63 8.43 -1.46
N PHE A 81 19.82 9.30 -0.46
CA PHE A 81 18.98 10.49 -0.31
C PHE A 81 19.52 11.72 -1.04
N THR A 82 20.82 11.81 -1.36
CA THR A 82 21.35 12.90 -2.20
C THR A 82 21.09 12.69 -3.69
N ARG A 83 21.05 11.43 -4.17
CA ARG A 83 20.70 11.14 -5.57
C ARG A 83 19.21 11.31 -5.83
N ALA A 84 18.36 10.96 -4.87
CA ALA A 84 16.92 11.19 -4.95
C ALA A 84 16.58 12.69 -5.13
N SER A 85 17.27 13.58 -4.42
CA SER A 85 17.08 15.04 -4.58
C SER A 85 17.46 15.55 -5.98
N ARG A 86 18.42 14.92 -6.66
CA ARG A 86 18.82 15.33 -8.03
C ARG A 86 17.79 14.94 -9.10
N HIS A 87 16.98 13.90 -8.85
CA HIS A 87 15.93 13.47 -9.76
C HIS A 87 14.58 14.16 -9.52
N ALA A 88 14.42 14.89 -8.42
CA ALA A 88 13.19 15.58 -8.04
C ALA A 88 13.11 17.05 -8.54
N SER A 89 13.96 17.47 -9.48
CA SER A 89 13.78 18.75 -10.17
C SER A 89 12.59 18.62 -11.13
N PRO A 90 11.50 19.40 -10.96
CA PRO A 90 10.40 19.38 -11.90
C PRO A 90 10.88 20.02 -13.20
N ALA A 91 10.74 19.29 -14.31
CA ALA A 91 10.86 19.86 -15.64
C ALA A 91 9.83 21.00 -15.76
N VAL A 92 10.32 22.23 -15.84
CA VAL A 92 9.53 23.39 -16.23
C VAL A 92 9.14 23.17 -17.70
N PRO A 93 7.86 23.15 -18.08
CA PRO A 93 7.48 23.12 -19.48
C PRO A 93 7.95 24.44 -20.13
N ASN A 94 8.85 24.36 -21.10
CA ASN A 94 9.22 25.52 -21.90
C ASN A 94 8.08 25.83 -22.87
N ASP A 95 7.33 26.89 -22.58
CA ASP A 95 6.37 27.53 -23.47
C ASP A 95 7.16 28.27 -24.57
N LYS A 96 7.50 27.59 -25.67
CA LYS A 96 8.14 28.22 -26.85
C LYS A 96 7.56 27.85 -28.22
N ASP A 97 6.46 27.10 -28.26
CA ASP A 97 5.85 26.67 -29.52
C ASP A 97 4.43 27.24 -29.68
N LYS A 98 4.28 28.56 -29.77
CA LYS A 98 3.10 29.16 -30.42
C LYS A 98 3.33 30.60 -30.89
N GLU A 99 3.76 30.74 -32.14
CA GLU A 99 3.07 31.50 -33.20
C GLU A 99 4.00 31.54 -34.43
N ALA A 100 3.68 30.74 -35.45
CA ALA A 100 4.21 30.90 -36.80
C ALA A 100 3.20 31.74 -37.62
N PRO A 101 3.65 32.56 -38.58
CA PRO A 101 2.88 33.66 -39.17
C PRO A 101 1.75 33.18 -40.10
N ALA A 102 0.64 33.92 -40.11
CA ALA A 102 -0.44 33.80 -41.08
C ALA A 102 -0.10 34.60 -42.35
N ASP A 103 -0.41 33.99 -43.50
CA ASP A 103 -0.41 34.55 -44.86
C ASP A 103 -1.52 35.59 -45.05
#